data_AF-A0A8T3M3I3-F1
#
_entry.id   AF-A0A8T3M3I3-F1
#
_cell.length_a   1.000
_cell.length_b   1.000
_cell.length_c   1.000
_cell.angle_alpha   90.00
_cell.angle_beta   90.00
_cell.angle_gamma   90.00
#
_symmetry.space_group_name_H-M   'P 1'
#
loop_
_entity.id
_entity.type
_entity.pdbx_description
1 polymer ?
#
loop_
_entity_poly.entity_id
_entity_poly.type
_entity_poly.pdbx_seq_one_letter_code
_entity_poly.pdbx_strand_id
1 'polypeptide(L)'
;MRIYEGSPRQDFEEVFRSIGAFLDQRGMKDILLVEAPDGFIVQGLVTAGAAGGTWSDAMGTQTKETLTFLDDDIARFMDEAASRRGQAAAGPPPPAHEAGYYETACRVLGRYVDEQKPRDVFFFEQDGAFVLRLLLANQAGSRHELAEFTRDDILQMVARGPNLRHPVISPGSGSTTSA
;
A
#
# COMPACT_ATOMS: atom_id res chain seq x y z
N MET A 1 1.63 16.94 19.09
CA MET A 1 2.72 16.06 19.54
C MET A 1 2.68 14.84 18.65
N ARG A 2 3.60 14.73 17.68
CA ARG A 2 3.78 13.51 16.88
C ARG A 2 4.52 12.54 17.80
N ILE A 3 3.92 11.41 18.13
CA ILE A 3 4.44 10.54 19.20
C ILE A 3 5.44 9.50 18.71
N TYR A 4 5.81 9.47 17.43
CA TYR A 4 6.63 8.37 16.93
C TYR A 4 7.73 8.84 16.00
N GLU A 5 8.79 9.39 16.59
CA GLU A 5 10.09 9.54 15.95
C GLU A 5 10.75 8.15 15.94
N GLY A 6 10.90 7.54 14.75
CA GLY A 6 11.51 6.20 14.58
C GLY A 6 10.54 5.01 14.52
N SER A 7 9.23 5.20 14.40
CA SER A 7 8.27 4.10 14.14
C SER A 7 8.22 3.73 12.65
N PRO A 8 8.02 2.44 12.29
CA PRO A 8 7.79 1.98 10.92
C PRO A 8 6.70 2.76 10.17
N ARG A 9 5.77 3.42 10.88
CA ARG A 9 4.65 4.19 10.32
C ARG A 9 5.03 5.56 9.74
N GLN A 10 6.33 5.84 9.58
CA GLN A 10 6.82 7.04 8.89
C GLN A 10 6.95 6.86 7.36
N ASP A 11 6.86 5.61 6.88
CA ASP A 11 6.94 5.25 5.47
C ASP A 11 5.66 4.50 5.08
N PHE A 12 4.58 5.25 4.81
CA PHE A 12 3.33 4.65 4.39
C PHE A 12 3.48 3.93 3.06
N GLU A 13 4.37 4.37 2.14
CA GLU A 13 4.68 3.65 0.91
C GLU A 13 5.05 2.19 1.19
N GLU A 14 6.00 1.92 2.09
CA GLU A 14 6.40 0.53 2.39
C GLU A 14 5.48 -0.22 3.36
N VAL A 15 4.88 0.47 4.33
CA VAL A 15 3.88 -0.16 5.22
C VAL A 15 2.68 -0.65 4.41
N PHE A 16 2.08 0.23 3.60
CA PHE A 16 0.92 -0.13 2.79
C PHE A 16 1.26 -1.16 1.73
N ARG A 17 2.45 -1.07 1.12
CA ARG A 17 2.91 -2.11 0.21
C ARG A 17 2.97 -3.48 0.89
N SER A 18 3.53 -3.55 2.09
CA SER A 18 3.70 -4.81 2.83
C SER A 18 2.35 -5.40 3.25
N ILE A 19 1.41 -4.55 3.69
CA ILE A 19 0.01 -4.95 3.92
C ILE A 19 -0.62 -5.44 2.60
N GLY A 20 -0.43 -4.72 1.49
CA GLY A 20 -0.95 -5.12 0.18
C GLY A 20 -0.46 -6.50 -0.26
N ALA A 21 0.82 -6.80 -0.07
CA ALA A 21 1.38 -8.13 -0.35
C ALA A 21 0.74 -9.24 0.51
N PHE A 22 0.42 -8.96 1.78
CA PHE A 22 -0.32 -9.88 2.64
C PHE A 22 -1.75 -10.12 2.12
N LEU A 23 -2.44 -9.05 1.71
CA LEU A 23 -3.81 -9.13 1.16
C LEU A 23 -3.86 -9.99 -0.12
N ASP A 24 -2.89 -9.80 -1.02
CA ASP A 24 -2.75 -10.58 -2.25
C ASP A 24 -2.54 -12.07 -1.94
N GLN A 25 -1.64 -12.40 -1.00
CA GLN A 25 -1.37 -13.79 -0.62
C GLN A 25 -2.60 -14.48 -0.01
N ARG A 26 -3.42 -13.74 0.73
CA ARG A 26 -4.65 -14.24 1.35
C ARG A 26 -5.84 -14.26 0.39
N GLY A 27 -5.73 -13.62 -0.78
CA GLY A 27 -6.81 -13.47 -1.75
C GLY A 27 -7.98 -12.63 -1.22
N MET A 28 -7.69 -11.63 -0.37
CA MET A 28 -8.68 -10.71 0.19
C MET A 28 -9.16 -9.69 -0.85
N LYS A 29 -10.40 -9.22 -0.70
CA LYS A 29 -11.02 -8.20 -1.57
C LYS A 29 -11.95 -7.30 -0.77
N ASP A 30 -12.35 -6.15 -1.33
CA ASP A 30 -13.28 -5.20 -0.70
C ASP A 30 -12.75 -4.76 0.68
N ILE A 31 -11.58 -4.13 0.64
CA ILE A 31 -10.74 -3.89 1.80
C ILE A 31 -11.18 -2.64 2.56
N LEU A 32 -11.18 -2.70 3.89
CA LEU A 32 -11.22 -1.55 4.79
C LEU A 32 -9.93 -1.55 5.60
N LEU A 33 -9.24 -0.42 5.66
CA LEU A 33 -8.04 -0.24 6.47
C LEU A 33 -8.18 1.02 7.33
N VAL A 34 -7.92 0.85 8.62
CA VAL A 34 -8.02 1.93 9.62
C VAL A 34 -6.73 1.98 10.40
N GLU A 35 -6.09 3.16 10.47
CA GLU A 35 -4.98 3.38 11.39
C GLU A 35 -5.47 3.31 12.84
N ALA A 36 -4.73 2.55 13.66
CA ALA A 36 -4.95 2.39 15.09
C ALA A 36 -3.70 2.86 15.86
N PRO A 37 -3.81 3.16 17.17
CA PRO A 37 -2.66 3.63 17.96
C PRO A 37 -1.44 2.70 17.95
N ASP A 38 -1.65 1.39 17.82
CA ASP A 38 -0.65 0.32 17.85
C ASP A 38 -0.49 -0.44 16.51
N GLY A 39 -1.08 0.08 15.42
CA GLY A 39 -0.91 -0.48 14.08
C GLY A 39 -2.11 -0.21 13.16
N PHE A 40 -2.68 -1.25 12.56
CA PHE A 40 -3.83 -1.14 11.65
C PHE A 40 -4.90 -2.19 11.93
N ILE A 41 -6.16 -1.80 11.74
CA ILE A 41 -7.27 -2.75 11.63
C ILE A 41 -7.59 -2.91 10.15
N VAL A 42 -7.59 -4.14 9.67
CA VAL A 42 -7.86 -4.49 8.28
C VAL A 42 -9.04 -5.45 8.22
N GLN A 43 -10.01 -5.14 7.39
CA GLN A 43 -11.15 -5.99 7.13
C GLN A 43 -11.30 -6.21 5.64
N GLY A 44 -11.73 -7.40 5.23
CA GLY A 44 -12.03 -7.68 3.83
C GLY A 44 -12.78 -8.99 3.67
N LEU A 45 -13.18 -9.28 2.44
CA LEU A 45 -13.82 -10.53 2.05
C LEU A 45 -12.79 -11.54 1.57
N VAL A 46 -12.89 -12.77 2.08
CA VAL A 46 -12.13 -13.93 1.62
C VAL A 46 -13.11 -14.93 1.03
N THR A 47 -12.76 -15.54 -0.10
CA THR A 47 -13.57 -16.61 -0.70
C THR A 47 -13.08 -17.97 -0.19
N ALA A 48 -13.88 -18.62 0.65
CA ALA A 48 -13.60 -19.98 1.09
C ALA A 48 -14.17 -21.01 0.09
N GLY A 49 -13.39 -22.02 -0.29
CA GLY A 49 -13.88 -23.21 -1.02
C GLY A 49 -13.24 -23.56 -2.36
N ALA A 50 -12.20 -22.86 -2.83
CA ALA A 50 -11.58 -23.17 -4.13
C ALA A 50 -10.54 -24.31 -4.10
N ALA A 51 -10.16 -24.81 -2.92
CA ALA A 51 -9.16 -25.86 -2.77
C ALA A 51 -9.81 -27.24 -2.51
N GLY A 52 -10.15 -27.98 -3.57
CA GLY A 52 -10.23 -29.45 -3.50
C GLY A 52 -11.60 -30.13 -3.63
N GLY A 53 -12.62 -29.53 -4.25
CA GLY A 53 -13.94 -30.16 -4.45
C GLY A 53 -14.39 -30.19 -5.92
N THR A 54 -15.04 -31.29 -6.31
CA THR A 54 -15.65 -31.54 -7.63
C THR A 54 -16.41 -30.32 -8.18
N TRP A 55 -16.15 -30.03 -9.46
CA TRP A 55 -16.44 -28.82 -10.26
C TRP A 55 -17.87 -28.23 -10.23
N SER A 56 -18.82 -28.77 -9.47
CA SER A 56 -20.24 -28.39 -9.59
C SER A 56 -20.90 -27.74 -8.38
N ASP A 57 -20.28 -27.71 -7.18
CA ASP A 57 -20.95 -27.16 -5.97
C ASP A 57 -20.15 -26.06 -5.20
N ALA A 58 -18.99 -25.62 -5.70
CA ALA A 58 -18.20 -24.60 -5.03
C ALA A 58 -18.65 -23.17 -5.40
N MET A 59 -19.90 -22.81 -5.07
CA MET A 59 -20.24 -21.40 -4.97
C MET A 59 -19.53 -20.88 -3.72
N GLY A 60 -18.31 -20.37 -3.91
CA GLY A 60 -17.41 -20.02 -2.82
C GLY A 60 -18.09 -19.09 -1.82
N THR A 61 -18.21 -19.54 -0.57
CA THR A 61 -18.77 -18.71 0.50
C THR A 61 -17.80 -17.56 0.74
N GLN A 62 -18.25 -16.34 0.50
CA GLN A 62 -17.50 -15.15 0.89
C GLN A 62 -17.71 -14.91 2.39
N THR A 63 -16.62 -14.86 3.13
CA THR A 63 -16.62 -14.56 4.56
C THR A 63 -15.88 -13.26 4.80
N LYS A 64 -16.47 -12.37 5.60
CA LYS A 64 -15.80 -11.19 6.10
C LYS A 64 -14.81 -11.60 7.18
N GLU A 65 -13.57 -11.18 7.03
CA GLU A 65 -12.54 -11.31 8.05
C GLU A 65 -12.09 -9.95 8.55
N THR A 66 -11.71 -9.89 9.83
CA THR A 66 -11.13 -8.71 10.48
C THR A 66 -9.83 -9.14 11.15
N LEU A 67 -8.75 -8.44 10.81
CA LEU A 67 -7.40 -8.65 11.28
C LEU A 67 -6.90 -7.38 11.95
N THR A 68 -6.13 -7.54 13.02
CA THR A 68 -5.38 -6.43 13.64
C THR A 68 -3.92 -6.68 13.38
N PHE A 69 -3.26 -5.76 12.68
CA PHE A 69 -1.83 -5.77 12.44
C PHE A 69 -1.18 -4.84 13.44
N LEU A 70 -0.47 -5.39 14.41
CA LEU A 70 0.31 -4.60 15.36
C LEU A 70 1.62 -4.16 14.71
N ASP A 71 2.31 -3.20 15.33
CA ASP A 71 3.62 -2.73 14.85
C ASP A 71 4.62 -3.86 14.56
N ASP A 72 4.66 -4.88 15.44
CA ASP A 72 5.54 -6.03 15.28
C ASP A 72 5.16 -6.89 14.05
N ASP A 73 3.88 -7.01 13.74
CA ASP A 73 3.41 -7.70 12.54
C ASP A 73 3.81 -6.93 11.28
N ILE A 74 3.67 -5.61 11.31
CA ILE A 74 4.04 -4.73 10.19
C ILE A 74 5.54 -4.83 9.92
N ALA A 75 6.37 -4.75 10.96
CA ALA A 75 7.82 -4.89 10.84
C ALA A 75 8.19 -6.24 10.21
N ARG A 76 7.57 -7.34 10.68
CA ARG A 76 7.75 -8.66 10.09
C ARG A 76 7.32 -8.71 8.62
N PHE A 77 6.17 -8.13 8.25
CA PHE A 77 5.72 -8.10 6.86
C PHE A 77 6.69 -7.35 5.95
N MET A 78 7.26 -6.24 6.43
CA MET A 78 8.26 -5.47 5.70
C MET A 78 9.54 -6.28 5.48
N ASP A 79 10.03 -6.97 6.51
CA ASP A 79 11.22 -7.83 6.43
C ASP A 79 11.03 -9.00 5.47
N GLU A 80 9.86 -9.66 5.53
CA GLU A 80 9.50 -10.74 4.61
C GLU A 80 9.39 -10.23 3.16
N ALA A 81 8.77 -9.07 2.96
CA ALA A 81 8.64 -8.45 1.64
C ALA A 81 10.01 -8.04 1.08
N ALA A 82 10.90 -7.49 1.90
CA ALA A 82 12.27 -7.15 1.52
C ALA A 82 13.09 -8.40 1.18
N SER A 83 12.95 -9.47 1.97
CA SER A 83 13.63 -10.75 1.74
C SER A 83 13.20 -11.39 0.42
N ARG A 84 11.91 -11.39 0.09
CA ARG A 84 11.39 -11.87 -1.20
C ARG A 84 12.03 -11.13 -2.39
N ARG A 85 12.23 -9.81 -2.25
CA ARG A 85 12.91 -9.00 -3.29
C ARG A 85 14.40 -9.28 -3.37
N GLY A 86 15.08 -9.40 -2.23
CA GLY A 86 16.52 -9.68 -2.17
C GLY A 86 16.86 -11.06 -2.74
N GLN A 87 16.00 -12.06 -2.52
CA GLN A 87 16.15 -13.39 -3.11
C GLN A 87 15.99 -13.37 -4.64
N ALA A 88 15.12 -12.51 -5.19
CA ALA A 88 15.01 -12.32 -6.63
C ALA A 88 16.29 -11.75 -7.29
N ALA A 89 17.17 -11.12 -6.51
CA ALA A 89 18.44 -10.57 -6.99
C ALA A 89 19.63 -11.54 -6.86
N ALA A 90 19.51 -12.63 -6.08
CA ALA A 90 20.64 -13.48 -5.67
C ALA A 90 20.72 -14.86 -6.36
N GLY A 91 19.83 -15.17 -7.31
CA GLY A 91 19.81 -16.43 -8.07
C GLY A 91 19.60 -16.20 -9.58
N PRO A 92 19.55 -17.27 -10.42
CA PRO A 92 18.99 -17.13 -11.77
C PRO A 92 17.63 -16.45 -11.64
N PRO A 93 17.29 -15.46 -12.50
CA PRO A 93 16.13 -14.61 -12.26
C PRO A 93 14.91 -15.50 -12.06
N PRO A 94 14.29 -15.52 -10.86
CA PRO A 94 12.98 -16.13 -10.74
C PRO A 94 12.05 -15.44 -11.75
N PRO A 95 10.95 -16.08 -12.18
CA PRO A 95 9.90 -15.34 -12.87
C PRO A 95 9.66 -14.07 -12.06
N ALA A 96 9.70 -12.91 -12.71
CA ALA A 96 9.62 -11.61 -12.05
C ALA A 96 8.52 -11.72 -10.98
N HIS A 97 8.83 -11.38 -9.73
CA HIS A 97 7.79 -11.33 -8.70
C HIS A 97 6.73 -10.35 -9.22
N GLU A 98 5.67 -10.88 -9.84
CA GLU A 98 4.52 -10.11 -10.27
C GLU A 98 3.83 -9.74 -8.99
N ALA A 99 4.21 -8.58 -8.46
CA ALA A 99 3.54 -7.98 -7.31
C ALA A 99 2.05 -7.97 -7.62
N GLY A 100 1.25 -8.44 -6.66
CA GLY A 100 -0.18 -8.52 -6.83
C GLY A 100 -0.81 -7.13 -6.92
N TYR A 101 -2.12 -7.13 -7.16
CA TYR A 101 -2.86 -5.89 -7.34
C TYR A 101 -2.76 -5.01 -6.09
N TYR A 102 -2.97 -5.57 -4.89
CA TYR A 102 -2.94 -4.78 -3.67
C TYR A 102 -1.53 -4.33 -3.31
N GLU A 103 -0.49 -5.17 -3.49
CA GLU A 103 0.89 -4.74 -3.28
C GLU A 103 1.22 -3.50 -4.13
N THR A 104 0.85 -3.51 -5.41
CA THR A 104 1.15 -2.40 -6.33
C THR A 104 0.29 -1.16 -6.06
N ALA A 105 -1.01 -1.34 -5.84
CA ALA A 105 -1.94 -0.25 -5.56
C ALA A 105 -1.65 0.41 -4.21
N CYS A 106 -1.51 -0.38 -3.14
CA CYS A 106 -1.25 0.12 -1.80
C CYS A 106 0.11 0.83 -1.71
N ARG A 107 1.12 0.41 -2.48
CA ARG A 107 2.40 1.15 -2.57
C ARG A 107 2.20 2.59 -3.06
N VAL A 108 1.50 2.78 -4.18
CA VAL A 108 1.32 4.13 -4.76
C VAL A 108 0.38 5.00 -3.91
N LEU A 109 -0.59 4.39 -3.24
CA LEU A 109 -1.43 5.07 -2.26
C LEU A 109 -0.62 5.46 -1.01
N GLY A 110 0.24 4.58 -0.52
CA GLY A 110 1.13 4.87 0.61
C GLY A 110 2.04 6.06 0.31
N ARG A 111 2.63 6.09 -0.89
CA ARG A 111 3.39 7.26 -1.37
C ARG A 111 2.57 8.54 -1.37
N TYR A 112 1.34 8.48 -1.89
CA TYR A 112 0.44 9.64 -1.87
C TYR A 112 0.19 10.11 -0.43
N VAL A 113 -0.05 9.19 0.51
CA VAL A 113 -0.24 9.49 1.94
C VAL A 113 1.01 10.14 2.55
N ASP A 114 2.21 9.65 2.23
CA ASP A 114 3.48 10.23 2.67
C ASP A 114 3.65 11.69 2.20
N GLU A 115 3.21 11.99 0.98
CA GLU A 115 3.22 13.36 0.42
C GLU A 115 2.25 14.29 1.18
N GLN A 116 1.08 13.77 1.58
CA GLN A 116 0.07 14.54 2.33
C GLN A 116 0.43 14.76 3.81
N LYS A 117 1.23 13.87 4.41
CA LYS A 117 1.64 13.92 5.83
C LYS A 117 0.46 14.08 6.81
N PRO A 118 -0.58 13.23 6.71
CA PRO A 118 -1.72 13.31 7.61
C PRO A 118 -1.34 12.92 9.05
N ARG A 119 -2.26 13.18 9.97
CA ARG A 119 -2.20 12.68 11.35
C ARG A 119 -2.83 11.30 11.52
N ASP A 120 -3.72 10.93 10.63
CA ASP A 120 -4.52 9.70 10.67
C ASP A 120 -4.96 9.39 9.23
N VAL A 121 -4.88 8.11 8.87
CA VAL A 121 -5.37 7.58 7.59
C VAL A 121 -6.40 6.48 7.80
N PHE A 122 -7.43 6.55 6.96
CA PHE A 122 -8.45 5.53 6.79
C PHE A 122 -8.69 5.35 5.30
N PHE A 123 -8.89 4.13 4.82
CA PHE A 123 -9.41 3.93 3.47
C PHE A 123 -10.31 2.71 3.37
N PHE A 124 -11.12 2.72 2.32
CA PHE A 124 -11.73 1.50 1.82
C PHE A 124 -11.49 1.35 0.32
N GLU A 125 -11.55 0.12 -0.13
CA GLU A 125 -11.44 -0.32 -1.50
C GLU A 125 -12.69 -1.11 -1.87
N GLN A 126 -13.19 -0.87 -3.07
CA GLN A 126 -14.27 -1.65 -3.67
C GLN A 126 -14.13 -1.65 -5.19
N ASP A 127 -14.18 -2.83 -5.80
CA ASP A 127 -14.04 -3.03 -7.26
C ASP A 127 -12.79 -2.33 -7.87
N GLY A 128 -11.70 -2.30 -7.11
CA GLY A 128 -10.44 -1.67 -7.47
C GLY A 128 -10.41 -0.14 -7.30
N ALA A 129 -11.51 0.51 -6.93
CA ALA A 129 -11.52 1.93 -6.57
C ALA A 129 -11.20 2.11 -5.08
N PHE A 130 -10.48 3.17 -4.73
CA PHE A 130 -10.08 3.49 -3.36
C PHE A 130 -10.60 4.86 -2.94
N VAL A 131 -11.09 4.95 -1.71
CA VAL A 131 -11.44 6.21 -1.07
C VAL A 131 -10.66 6.35 0.22
N LEU A 132 -9.82 7.37 0.30
CA LEU A 132 -8.98 7.69 1.44
C LEU A 132 -9.60 8.86 2.20
N ARG A 133 -9.67 8.74 3.52
CA ARG A 133 -9.94 9.85 4.43
C ARG A 133 -8.67 10.18 5.21
N LEU A 134 -8.17 11.39 5.04
CA LEU A 134 -6.99 11.91 5.70
C LEU A 134 -7.39 12.93 6.76
N LEU A 135 -6.83 12.81 7.97
CA LEU A 135 -6.91 13.88 8.97
C LEU A 135 -5.69 14.79 8.83
N LEU A 136 -5.86 15.92 8.16
CA LEU A 136 -4.80 16.92 8.04
C LEU A 136 -4.86 17.87 9.24
N ALA A 137 -3.69 18.31 9.71
CA ALA A 137 -3.61 19.29 10.79
C ALA A 137 -2.52 20.31 10.53
N ASN A 138 -2.87 21.58 10.64
CA ASN A 138 -1.97 22.72 10.51
C ASN A 138 -2.14 23.67 11.71
N GLN A 139 -1.48 24.83 11.68
CA GLN A 139 -1.60 25.81 12.76
C GLN A 139 -3.01 26.38 12.92
N ALA A 140 -3.86 26.31 11.89
CA ALA A 140 -5.23 26.79 11.91
C ALA A 140 -6.25 25.74 12.40
N GLY A 141 -5.82 24.51 12.66
CA GLY A 141 -6.67 23.43 13.18
C GLY A 141 -6.54 22.12 12.41
N SER A 142 -7.49 21.22 12.61
CA SER A 142 -7.57 19.93 11.93
C SER A 142 -8.77 19.89 10.99
N ARG A 143 -8.62 19.24 9.83
CA ARG A 143 -9.72 18.98 8.89
C ARG A 143 -9.62 17.58 8.30
N HIS A 144 -10.77 17.02 7.94
CA HIS A 144 -10.82 15.82 7.11
C HIS A 144 -10.74 16.18 5.64
N GLU A 145 -9.98 15.41 4.88
CA GLU A 145 -9.89 15.50 3.43
C GLU A 145 -10.16 14.12 2.83
N LEU A 146 -10.96 14.08 1.76
CA LEU A 146 -11.26 12.86 1.02
C LEU A 146 -10.49 12.87 -0.30
N ALA A 147 -9.83 11.77 -0.60
CA ALA A 147 -9.19 11.53 -1.89
C ALA A 147 -9.75 10.24 -2.49
N GLU A 148 -10.20 10.32 -3.73
CA GLU A 148 -10.83 9.21 -4.45
C GLU A 148 -9.95 8.84 -5.65
N PHE A 149 -9.74 7.54 -5.82
CA PHE A 149 -8.96 6.99 -6.91
C PHE A 149 -9.77 5.89 -7.58
N THR A 150 -10.08 6.05 -8.86
CA THR A 150 -10.64 4.97 -9.65
C THR A 150 -9.59 3.90 -9.90
N ARG A 151 -10.02 2.71 -10.32
CA ARG A 151 -9.11 1.65 -10.74
C ARG A 151 -8.13 2.14 -11.83
N ASP A 152 -8.60 2.95 -12.76
CA ASP A 152 -7.76 3.51 -13.82
C ASP A 152 -6.74 4.51 -13.29
N ASP A 153 -7.10 5.33 -12.30
CA ASP A 153 -6.16 6.24 -11.64
C ASP A 153 -5.02 5.46 -10.98
N ILE A 154 -5.35 4.38 -10.26
CA ILE A 154 -4.36 3.49 -9.64
C ILE A 154 -3.42 2.90 -10.70
N LEU A 155 -3.95 2.37 -11.80
CA LEU A 155 -3.14 1.81 -12.88
C LEU A 155 -2.19 2.87 -13.47
N GLN A 156 -2.66 4.10 -13.66
CA GLN A 156 -1.82 5.20 -14.14
C GLN A 156 -0.74 5.59 -13.13
N MET A 157 -1.07 5.63 -11.84
CA MET A 157 -0.10 5.91 -10.76
C MET A 157 0.99 4.82 -10.71
N VAL A 158 0.60 3.54 -10.83
CA VAL A 158 1.54 2.40 -10.88
C VAL A 158 2.47 2.53 -12.09
N ALA A 159 1.92 2.82 -13.28
CA ALA A 159 2.71 2.99 -14.50
C ALA A 159 3.72 4.15 -14.41
N ARG A 160 3.40 5.23 -13.67
CA ARG A 160 4.32 6.35 -13.43
C ARG A 160 5.39 6.05 -12.37
N GLY A 161 5.14 5.08 -11.50
CA GLY A 161 5.98 4.74 -10.35
C GLY A 161 7.49 4.58 -10.64
N PRO A 162 7.93 3.89 -11.71
CA PRO A 162 9.35 3.76 -12.04
C PRO A 162 10.07 5.10 -12.25
N ASN A 163 9.38 6.09 -12.84
CA ASN A 163 9.95 7.41 -13.14
C ASN A 163 10.15 8.27 -11.87
N LEU A 164 9.52 7.90 -10.76
CA LEU A 164 9.62 8.62 -9.48
C LEU A 164 10.76 8.09 -8.60
N ARG A 165 11.36 6.93 -8.94
CA ARG A 165 12.51 6.35 -8.23
C ARG A 165 13.85 6.95 -8.65
N HIS A 166 13.92 7.50 -9.86
CA HIS A 166 15.12 8.13 -10.41
C HIS A 166 14.83 9.62 -10.56
N PRO A 167 15.60 10.53 -9.93
CA PRO A 167 15.48 11.94 -10.26
C PRO A 167 15.77 12.10 -11.76
N VAL A 168 14.83 12.66 -12.50
CA VAL A 168 15.06 13.06 -13.89
C VAL A 168 16.12 14.15 -13.86
N ILE A 169 17.37 13.77 -14.14
CA ILE A 169 18.44 14.73 -14.36
C ILE A 169 18.09 15.46 -15.67
N SER A 170 17.49 16.64 -15.55
CA SER A 170 17.33 17.52 -16.70
C SER A 170 18.72 18.03 -17.11
N PRO A 171 19.18 17.82 -18.35
CA PRO A 171 20.48 18.31 -18.78
C PRO A 171 20.44 19.85 -18.93
N GLY A 172 20.98 20.53 -17.91
CA GLY A 172 21.80 21.74 -18.01
C GLY A 172 21.19 23.01 -18.64
N SER A 173 20.60 23.89 -17.81
CA SER A 173 20.69 25.33 -18.05
C SER A 173 21.71 25.94 -17.10
N GLY A 174 22.92 26.20 -17.57
CA GLY A 174 23.90 26.93 -16.76
C GLY A 174 25.33 26.90 -17.30
N SER A 175 25.65 27.80 -18.22
CA SER A 175 26.95 28.48 -18.22
C SER A 175 26.87 29.82 -18.93
N THR A 176 26.53 30.88 -18.18
CA THR A 176 26.98 32.23 -18.49
C THR A 176 28.19 32.49 -17.60
N THR A 177 29.38 32.26 -18.15
CA THR A 177 30.64 32.72 -17.56
C THR A 177 30.88 34.14 -18.04
N SER A 178 30.80 35.08 -17.10
CA SER A 178 31.41 36.40 -17.19
C SER A 178 32.85 36.33 -16.67
N ALA A 179 33.81 36.71 -17.52
CA ALA A 179 35.11 37.29 -17.18
C ALA A 179 35.67 37.97 -18.42
#